data_AF-A0A7S2X2Q3-F1
#
_entry.id   AF-A0A7S2X2Q3-F1
#
_cell.length_a   1.000
_cell.length_b   1.000
_cell.length_c   1.000
_cell.angle_alpha   90.00
_cell.angle_beta   90.00
_cell.angle_gamma   90.00
#
_symmetry.space_group_name_H-M   'P 1'
#
loop_
_entity.id
_entity.type
_entity.pdbx_description
1 polymer ?
#
loop_
_entity_poly.entity_id
_entity_poly.type
_entity_poly.pdbx_seq_one_letter_code
_entity_poly.pdbx_strand_id
1 'polypeptide(L)'
;AESMSQVALFRFLAGLGIGGNIPALFSYVAETTSSRVRGKYMTIVASHWMLGSVITAALGWLILPRDVTLPYLNIGGWRLYFVVCILPAILACVLALAFLVESPCYLIRRKKFLEAAGALEKIVAVNGNRHNDSLFLSELLGLLHSKHAGWSGTGDVLGAEGETLVGGMKHSAVLISQLLKAREQRKLVVVLGTVWFCLSACWYGFMIWLPQFFEAQHDNVYLGNLVTSLGDLPGNVINFFIIDKLGRKNALVLS
;
A
#
# COMPACT_ATOMS: atom_id res chain seq x y z
N ALA A 1 1.41 25.34 -13.76
CA ALA A 1 2.13 25.73 -12.54
C ALA A 1 3.14 26.80 -12.93
N GLU A 2 2.90 28.03 -12.50
CA GLU A 2 3.75 29.19 -12.84
C GLU A 2 4.60 29.63 -11.64
N SER A 3 4.36 29.05 -10.46
CA SER A 3 5.05 29.36 -9.21
C SER A 3 5.46 28.09 -8.46
N MET A 4 6.62 28.14 -7.82
CA MET A 4 7.16 27.09 -6.94
C MET A 4 6.14 26.65 -5.88
N SER A 5 5.39 27.60 -5.31
CA SER A 5 4.39 27.33 -4.27
C SER A 5 3.25 26.43 -4.77
N GLN A 6 2.85 26.55 -6.04
CA GLN A 6 1.82 25.69 -6.62
C GLN A 6 2.30 24.25 -6.76
N VAL A 7 3.52 24.05 -7.24
CA VAL A 7 4.12 22.71 -7.35
C VAL A 7 4.29 22.07 -5.97
N ALA A 8 4.75 22.85 -4.98
CA ALA A 8 4.88 22.41 -3.61
C ALA A 8 3.54 21.99 -3.00
N LEU A 9 2.48 22.77 -3.21
CA LEU A 9 1.12 22.44 -2.73
C LEU A 9 0.61 21.14 -3.34
N PHE A 10 0.71 20.98 -4.66
CA PHE A 10 0.28 19.73 -5.30
C PHE A 10 1.11 18.52 -4.84
N ARG A 11 2.41 18.70 -4.64
CA ARG A 11 3.27 17.64 -4.11
C ARG A 11 2.93 17.28 -2.67
N PHE A 12 2.57 18.26 -1.84
CA PHE A 12 2.08 18.03 -0.49
C PHE A 12 0.77 17.23 -0.49
N LEU A 13 -0.20 17.60 -1.31
CA LEU A 13 -1.47 16.87 -1.44
C LEU A 13 -1.26 15.44 -1.96
N ALA A 14 -0.39 15.25 -2.95
CA ALA A 14 -0.02 13.92 -3.43
C ALA A 14 0.64 13.08 -2.32
N GLY A 15 1.46 13.70 -1.47
CA GLY A 15 2.08 13.07 -0.30
C GLY A 15 1.05 12.57 0.71
N LEU A 16 -0.01 13.33 0.99
CA LEU A 16 -1.11 12.90 1.85
C LEU A 16 -1.83 11.67 1.27
N GLY A 17 -2.05 11.66 -0.05
CA GLY A 17 -2.67 10.51 -0.74
C GLY A 17 -1.84 9.24 -0.62
N ILE A 18 -0.53 9.32 -0.89
CA ILE A 18 0.39 8.17 -0.78
C ILE A 18 0.47 7.67 0.67
N GLY A 19 0.55 8.59 1.63
CA GLY A 19 0.65 8.27 3.06
C GLY A 19 -0.57 7.49 3.60
N GLY A 20 -1.77 7.78 3.09
CA GLY A 20 -2.98 7.04 3.44
C GLY A 20 -3.13 5.69 2.72
N ASN A 21 -2.66 5.62 1.46
CA ASN A 21 -2.88 4.44 0.62
C ASN A 21 -2.03 3.23 1.03
N ILE A 22 -0.76 3.44 1.43
CA ILE A 22 0.15 2.32 1.75
C ILE A 22 -0.39 1.47 2.92
N PRO A 23 -0.77 2.04 4.09
CA PRO A 23 -1.33 1.25 5.19
C PRO A 23 -2.67 0.59 4.82
N ALA A 24 -3.51 1.26 4.03
CA ALA A 24 -4.79 0.72 3.57
C ALA A 24 -4.58 -0.52 2.69
N LEU A 25 -3.65 -0.45 1.73
CA LEU A 25 -3.31 -1.56 0.83
C LEU A 25 -2.81 -2.78 1.60
N PHE A 26 -1.84 -2.60 2.51
CA PHE A 26 -1.29 -3.72 3.29
C PHE A 26 -2.31 -4.31 4.26
N SER A 27 -3.19 -3.48 4.84
CA SER A 27 -4.29 -3.95 5.69
C SER A 27 -5.31 -4.74 4.89
N TYR A 28 -5.67 -4.28 3.69
CA TYR A 28 -6.59 -4.99 2.79
C TYR A 28 -6.06 -6.38 2.42
N VAL A 29 -4.79 -6.49 2.03
CA VAL A 29 -4.15 -7.78 1.74
C VAL A 29 -4.12 -8.66 2.99
N ALA A 30 -3.86 -8.08 4.17
CA ALA A 30 -3.81 -8.82 5.42
C ALA A 30 -5.17 -9.40 5.85
N GLU A 31 -6.27 -8.74 5.49
CA GLU A 31 -7.64 -9.13 5.87
C GLU A 31 -8.31 -10.05 4.83
N THR A 32 -7.85 -10.03 3.57
CA THR A 32 -8.39 -10.85 2.47
C THR A 32 -7.59 -12.11 2.18
N THR A 33 -6.36 -12.20 2.68
CA THR A 33 -5.45 -13.33 2.41
C THR A 33 -5.26 -14.21 3.65
N SER A 34 -5.21 -15.53 3.46
CA SER A 34 -4.97 -16.47 4.56
C SER A 34 -3.57 -16.33 5.17
N SER A 35 -3.46 -16.61 6.48
CA SER A 35 -2.24 -16.40 7.29
C SER A 35 -0.99 -17.12 6.76
N ARG A 36 -1.16 -18.25 6.07
CA ARG A 36 -0.05 -19.06 5.52
C ARG A 36 0.62 -18.43 4.31
N VAL A 37 -0.15 -17.82 3.40
CA VAL A 37 0.37 -17.23 2.15
C VAL A 37 0.44 -15.71 2.18
N ARG A 38 -0.13 -15.07 3.21
CA ARG A 38 -0.15 -13.60 3.39
C ARG A 38 1.22 -12.95 3.15
N GLY A 39 2.30 -13.54 3.67
CA GLY A 39 3.65 -13.00 3.46
C GLY A 39 4.05 -12.91 1.99
N LYS A 40 3.74 -13.95 1.18
CA LYS A 40 4.03 -13.97 -0.25
C LYS A 40 3.25 -12.93 -1.02
N TYR A 41 1.95 -12.82 -0.74
CA TYR A 41 1.08 -11.81 -1.35
C TYR A 41 1.57 -10.40 -1.00
N MET A 42 1.94 -10.14 0.26
CA MET A 42 2.50 -8.85 0.67
C MET A 42 3.79 -8.52 -0.09
N THR A 43 4.71 -9.49 -0.27
CA THR A 43 5.94 -9.27 -1.06
C THR A 43 5.66 -9.01 -2.54
N ILE A 44 4.73 -9.76 -3.16
CA ILE A 44 4.33 -9.53 -4.55
C ILE A 44 3.73 -8.13 -4.72
N VAL A 45 2.83 -7.72 -3.83
CA VAL A 45 2.23 -6.39 -3.85
C VAL A 45 3.30 -5.31 -3.64
N ALA A 46 4.22 -5.49 -2.69
CA ALA A 46 5.33 -4.57 -2.48
C ALA A 46 6.26 -4.45 -3.70
N SER A 47 6.43 -5.53 -4.46
CA SER A 47 7.24 -5.53 -5.70
C SER A 47 6.66 -4.63 -6.78
N HIS A 48 5.35 -4.36 -6.77
CA HIS A 48 4.73 -3.44 -7.73
C HIS A 48 5.19 -1.99 -7.55
N TRP A 49 5.62 -1.59 -6.35
CA TRP A 49 6.24 -0.28 -6.13
C TRP A 49 7.50 -0.10 -6.99
N MET A 50 8.32 -1.14 -7.07
CA MET A 50 9.55 -1.13 -7.87
C MET A 50 9.27 -1.13 -9.37
N LEU A 51 8.27 -1.90 -9.82
CA LEU A 51 7.81 -1.83 -11.20
C LEU A 51 7.35 -0.40 -11.55
N GLY A 52 6.63 0.25 -10.63
CA GLY A 52 6.27 1.67 -10.75
C GLY A 52 7.48 2.59 -10.86
N SER A 53 8.50 2.41 -10.01
CA SER A 53 9.78 3.14 -10.04
C SER A 53 10.44 3.05 -11.42
N VAL A 54 10.61 1.83 -11.94
CA VAL A 54 11.24 1.56 -13.25
C VAL A 54 10.45 2.16 -14.39
N ILE A 55 9.12 1.96 -14.42
CA ILE A 55 8.26 2.53 -15.48
C ILE A 55 8.33 4.05 -15.46
N THR A 56 8.27 4.67 -14.27
CA THR A 56 8.33 6.11 -14.10
C THR A 56 9.68 6.67 -14.55
N ALA A 57 10.79 6.03 -14.17
CA ALA A 57 12.13 6.41 -14.61
C ALA A 57 12.32 6.24 -16.14
N ALA A 58 11.79 5.16 -16.71
CA ALA A 58 11.84 4.90 -18.15
C ALA A 58 11.06 5.96 -18.95
N LEU A 59 9.85 6.32 -18.48
CA LEU A 59 9.06 7.41 -19.05
C LEU A 59 9.77 8.76 -18.88
N GLY A 60 10.44 8.99 -17.75
CA GLY A 60 11.22 10.19 -17.50
C GLY A 60 12.35 10.34 -18.51
N TRP A 61 13.14 9.28 -18.70
CA TRP A 61 14.19 9.22 -19.72
C TRP A 61 13.66 9.30 -21.15
N LEU A 62 12.44 8.82 -21.42
CA LEU A 62 11.84 8.90 -22.74
C LEU A 62 11.32 10.31 -23.07
N ILE A 63 10.66 10.98 -22.13
CA ILE A 63 9.87 12.19 -22.38
C ILE A 63 10.66 13.47 -22.08
N LEU A 64 11.38 13.52 -20.95
CA LEU A 64 11.96 14.77 -20.43
C LEU A 64 13.15 15.31 -21.25
N PRO A 65 14.10 14.47 -21.75
CA PRO A 65 15.24 14.97 -22.52
C PRO A 65 14.90 15.44 -23.95
N ARG A 66 13.72 15.08 -24.48
CA ARG A 66 13.41 15.19 -25.91
C ARG A 66 12.56 16.42 -26.25
N ASP A 67 12.26 17.30 -25.28
CA ASP A 67 11.40 18.48 -25.43
C ASP A 67 10.12 18.21 -26.25
N VAL A 68 9.54 17.02 -26.06
CA VAL A 68 8.38 16.56 -26.83
C VAL A 68 7.21 17.48 -26.53
N THR A 69 6.86 18.31 -27.51
CA THR A 69 5.73 19.24 -27.42
C THR A 69 4.63 18.71 -28.32
N LEU A 70 3.45 18.42 -27.76
CA LEU A 70 2.28 18.02 -28.56
C LEU A 70 1.71 19.27 -29.25
N PRO A 71 1.82 19.39 -30.60
CA PRO A 71 1.49 20.64 -31.30
C PRO A 71 0.02 21.04 -31.14
N TYR A 72 -0.87 20.05 -31.04
CA TYR A 72 -2.32 20.26 -30.94
C TYR A 72 -2.80 20.67 -29.54
N LEU A 73 -2.00 20.43 -28.49
CA LEU A 73 -2.40 20.67 -27.10
C LEU A 73 -1.57 21.78 -26.41
N ASN A 74 -0.50 22.27 -27.05
CA ASN A 74 0.43 23.26 -26.48
C ASN A 74 0.96 22.88 -25.07
N ILE A 75 1.19 21.57 -24.87
CA ILE A 75 1.70 21.01 -23.63
C ILE A 75 3.20 20.75 -23.81
N GLY A 76 4.04 21.45 -23.04
CA GLY A 76 5.49 21.21 -22.98
C GLY A 76 5.86 19.88 -22.30
N GLY A 77 7.07 19.38 -22.59
CA GLY A 77 7.50 18.01 -22.26
C GLY A 77 7.29 17.55 -20.81
N TRP A 78 7.60 18.39 -19.81
CA TRP A 78 7.41 18.02 -18.40
C TRP A 78 5.94 17.91 -17.97
N ARG A 79 5.03 18.67 -18.61
CA ARG A 79 3.58 18.57 -18.36
C ARG A 79 3.03 17.28 -18.98
N LEU A 80 3.52 16.91 -20.17
CA LEU A 80 3.18 15.64 -20.82
C LEU A 80 3.60 14.46 -19.94
N TYR A 81 4.78 14.51 -19.34
CA TYR A 81 5.24 13.49 -18.40
C TYR A 81 4.25 13.28 -17.24
N PHE A 82 3.75 14.34 -16.60
CA PHE A 82 2.73 14.21 -15.55
C PHE A 82 1.42 13.62 -16.06
N VAL A 83 0.96 14.01 -17.26
CA VAL A 83 -0.25 13.44 -17.86
C VAL A 83 -0.11 11.93 -18.06
N VAL A 84 1.02 11.47 -18.59
CA VAL A 84 1.29 10.04 -18.77
C VAL A 84 1.35 9.31 -17.43
N CYS A 85 1.97 9.91 -16.40
CA CYS A 85 2.02 9.34 -15.05
C CYS A 85 0.66 9.26 -14.34
N ILE A 86 -0.33 10.04 -14.76
CA ILE A 86 -1.71 9.98 -14.21
C ILE A 86 -2.49 8.77 -14.78
N LEU A 87 -2.17 8.31 -15.99
CA LEU A 87 -2.92 7.21 -16.64
C LEU A 87 -2.94 5.91 -15.80
N PRO A 88 -1.82 5.42 -15.23
CA PRO A 88 -1.83 4.26 -14.34
C PRO A 88 -2.66 4.48 -13.07
N ALA A 89 -2.71 5.71 -12.54
CA ALA A 89 -3.50 6.03 -11.35
C ALA A 89 -5.01 5.99 -11.65
N ILE A 90 -5.43 6.50 -12.82
CA ILE A 90 -6.83 6.38 -13.28
C ILE A 90 -7.19 4.91 -13.48
N LEU A 91 -6.32 4.14 -14.15
CA LEU A 91 -6.51 2.71 -14.33
C LEU A 91 -6.66 1.99 -12.99
N ALA A 92 -5.79 2.28 -12.02
CA ALA A 92 -5.88 1.71 -10.68
C ALA A 92 -7.21 2.06 -9.98
N CYS A 93 -7.68 3.30 -10.11
CA CYS A 93 -8.98 3.72 -9.56
C CYS A 93 -10.15 2.95 -10.20
N VAL A 94 -10.16 2.83 -11.54
CA VAL A 94 -11.20 2.08 -12.26
C VAL A 94 -11.18 0.60 -11.87
N LEU A 95 -9.99 -0.02 -11.81
CA LEU A 95 -9.86 -1.41 -11.40
C LEU A 95 -10.27 -1.62 -9.93
N ALA A 96 -9.93 -0.69 -9.05
CA ALA A 96 -10.34 -0.74 -7.65
C ALA A 96 -11.87 -0.72 -7.52
N LEU A 97 -12.54 0.20 -8.22
CA LEU A 97 -14.00 0.31 -8.22
C LEU A 97 -14.70 -0.89 -8.86
N ALA A 98 -14.09 -1.51 -9.87
CA ALA A 98 -14.69 -2.63 -10.60
C ALA A 98 -14.52 -3.98 -9.89
N PHE A 99 -13.37 -4.22 -9.23
CA PHE A 99 -12.98 -5.56 -8.79
C PHE A 99 -12.80 -5.72 -7.28
N LEU A 100 -12.56 -4.65 -6.51
CA LEU A 100 -12.34 -4.79 -5.08
C LEU A 100 -13.68 -4.93 -4.34
N VAL A 101 -13.77 -5.99 -3.55
CA VAL A 101 -14.84 -6.15 -2.55
C VAL A 101 -14.39 -5.52 -1.25
N GLU A 102 -15.34 -5.02 -0.46
CA GLU A 102 -15.04 -4.51 0.87
C GLU A 102 -14.44 -5.60 1.78
N SER A 103 -13.56 -5.20 2.69
CA SER A 103 -12.92 -6.15 3.60
C SER A 103 -13.95 -6.82 4.52
N PRO A 104 -13.94 -8.16 4.67
CA PRO A 104 -14.85 -8.87 5.58
C PRO A 104 -14.75 -8.36 7.02
N CYS A 105 -13.55 -8.06 7.49
CA CYS A 105 -13.32 -7.52 8.83
C CYS A 105 -13.97 -6.15 9.04
N TYR A 106 -13.92 -5.29 8.02
CA TYR A 106 -14.57 -3.98 8.03
C TYR A 106 -16.10 -4.13 8.11
N LEU A 107 -16.69 -4.99 7.28
CA LEU A 107 -18.13 -5.23 7.25
C LEU A 107 -18.65 -5.81 8.57
N ILE A 108 -17.91 -6.73 9.20
CA ILE A 108 -18.24 -7.29 10.52
C ILE A 108 -18.21 -6.21 11.60
N ARG A 109 -17.23 -5.29 11.59
CA ARG A 109 -17.18 -4.17 12.55
C ARG A 109 -18.36 -3.21 12.38
N ARG A 110 -18.82 -3.01 11.14
CA ARG A 110 -20.00 -2.21 10.81
C ARG A 110 -21.33 -2.96 11.01
N LYS A 111 -21.34 -4.15 11.62
CA LYS A 111 -22.52 -5.01 11.81
C LYS A 111 -23.24 -5.43 10.51
N LYS A 112 -22.56 -5.37 9.36
CA LYS A 112 -23.11 -5.75 8.04
C LYS A 112 -22.81 -7.22 7.71
N PHE A 113 -23.45 -8.14 8.44
CA PHE A 113 -23.10 -9.56 8.39
C PHE A 113 -23.42 -10.24 7.06
N LEU A 114 -24.52 -9.86 6.38
CA LEU A 114 -24.89 -10.42 5.07
C LEU A 114 -23.89 -10.03 3.97
N GLU A 115 -23.49 -8.74 3.92
CA GLU A 115 -22.47 -8.26 2.99
C GLU A 115 -21.12 -8.94 3.27
N ALA A 116 -20.77 -9.13 4.55
CA ALA A 116 -19.54 -9.80 4.96
C ALA A 116 -19.49 -11.26 4.47
N ALA A 117 -20.60 -11.99 4.57
CA ALA A 117 -20.71 -13.36 4.06
C ALA A 117 -20.52 -13.43 2.54
N GLY A 118 -21.15 -12.52 1.78
CA GLY A 118 -20.99 -12.44 0.32
C GLY A 118 -19.57 -12.03 -0.12
N ALA A 119 -18.92 -11.14 0.62
CA ALA A 119 -17.51 -10.77 0.36
C ALA A 119 -16.58 -11.97 0.61
N LEU A 120 -16.83 -12.73 1.69
CA LEU A 120 -16.05 -13.92 2.03
C LEU A 120 -16.20 -15.02 0.98
N GLU A 121 -17.42 -15.28 0.50
CA GLU A 121 -17.68 -16.26 -0.55
C GLU A 121 -16.92 -15.93 -1.84
N LYS A 122 -16.89 -14.65 -2.24
CA LYS A 122 -16.11 -14.19 -3.39
C LYS A 122 -14.60 -14.38 -3.19
N ILE A 123 -14.07 -14.04 -2.02
CA ILE A 123 -12.64 -14.21 -1.70
C ILE A 123 -12.25 -15.70 -1.75
N VAL A 124 -13.10 -16.57 -1.22
CA VAL A 124 -12.90 -18.02 -1.24
C VAL A 124 -12.96 -18.59 -2.66
N ALA A 125 -13.90 -18.11 -3.48
CA ALA A 125 -13.99 -18.50 -4.88
C ALA A 125 -12.71 -18.12 -5.67
N VAL A 126 -12.12 -16.96 -5.37
CA VAL A 126 -10.90 -16.47 -6.02
C VAL A 126 -9.64 -17.17 -5.49
N ASN A 127 -9.58 -17.48 -4.19
CA ASN A 127 -8.43 -18.17 -3.59
C ASN A 127 -8.36 -19.66 -3.95
N GLY A 128 -9.46 -20.25 -4.43
CA GLY A 128 -9.47 -21.51 -5.18
C GLY A 128 -9.09 -22.77 -4.38
N ASN A 129 -8.97 -22.71 -3.04
CA ASN A 129 -8.37 -23.77 -2.24
C ASN A 129 -9.27 -24.16 -1.06
N ARG A 130 -10.36 -24.88 -1.39
CA ARG A 130 -11.48 -25.26 -0.50
C ARG A 130 -11.07 -25.84 0.88
N HIS A 131 -9.91 -26.48 0.99
CA HIS A 131 -9.44 -27.12 2.24
C HIS A 131 -8.71 -26.15 3.20
N ASN A 132 -8.09 -25.09 2.68
CA ASN A 132 -7.49 -24.04 3.51
C ASN A 132 -8.51 -22.95 3.87
N ASP A 133 -9.47 -22.74 2.97
CA ASP A 133 -10.56 -21.78 3.16
C ASP A 133 -11.52 -22.20 4.27
N SER A 134 -11.70 -23.50 4.55
CA SER A 134 -12.54 -23.98 5.66
C SER A 134 -12.01 -23.58 7.04
N LEU A 135 -10.69 -23.46 7.20
CA LEU A 135 -10.08 -23.04 8.48
C LEU A 135 -10.31 -21.54 8.69
N PHE A 136 -10.06 -20.73 7.67
CA PHE A 136 -10.35 -19.29 7.68
C PHE A 136 -11.84 -19.01 7.84
N LEU A 137 -12.72 -19.77 7.14
CA LEU A 137 -14.17 -19.72 7.32
C LEU A 137 -14.55 -20.11 8.75
N SER A 138 -13.97 -21.16 9.33
CA SER A 138 -14.30 -21.58 10.70
C SER A 138 -13.89 -20.55 11.75
N GLU A 139 -12.77 -19.86 11.53
CA GLU A 139 -12.29 -18.79 12.41
C GLU A 139 -13.17 -17.54 12.30
N LEU A 140 -13.53 -17.14 11.07
CA LEU A 140 -14.45 -16.02 10.81
C LEU A 140 -15.90 -16.33 11.19
N LEU A 141 -16.41 -17.52 10.91
CA LEU A 141 -17.73 -17.98 11.33
C LEU A 141 -17.77 -18.17 12.85
N GLY A 142 -16.67 -18.57 13.47
CA GLY A 142 -16.52 -18.58 14.93
C GLY A 142 -16.63 -17.17 15.51
N LEU A 143 -15.98 -16.18 14.88
CA LEU A 143 -16.11 -14.76 15.24
C LEU A 143 -17.52 -14.21 15.01
N LEU A 144 -18.16 -14.60 13.90
CA LEU A 144 -19.54 -14.25 13.59
C LEU A 144 -20.50 -14.85 14.62
N HIS A 145 -20.43 -16.16 14.89
CA HIS A 145 -21.28 -16.84 15.88
C HIS A 145 -21.03 -16.34 17.31
N SER A 146 -19.78 -16.08 17.69
CA SER A 146 -19.42 -15.49 18.99
C SER A 146 -20.12 -14.14 19.21
N LYS A 147 -20.19 -13.30 18.16
CA LYS A 147 -20.88 -12.00 18.22
C LYS A 147 -22.40 -12.13 18.08
N HIS A 148 -22.88 -13.08 17.29
CA HIS A 148 -24.31 -13.35 17.10
C HIS A 148 -24.96 -14.02 18.33
N ALA A 149 -24.21 -14.78 19.14
CA ALA A 149 -24.70 -15.35 20.40
C ALA A 149 -25.00 -14.28 21.48
N GLY A 150 -24.48 -13.05 21.31
CA GLY A 150 -24.85 -11.88 22.11
C GLY A 150 -25.96 -11.01 21.50
N TRP A 151 -26.56 -11.43 20.38
CA TRP A 151 -27.57 -10.66 19.64
C TRP A 151 -28.98 -11.09 20.05
N SER A 152 -29.63 -10.28 20.89
CA SER A 152 -31.07 -10.41 21.19
C SER A 152 -31.87 -9.39 20.38
N GLY A 153 -32.53 -9.84 19.32
CA GLY A 153 -33.76 -9.22 18.82
C GLY A 153 -33.65 -8.21 17.67
N THR A 154 -34.68 -8.26 16.85
CA THR A 154 -35.03 -7.55 15.60
C THR A 154 -35.09 -6.02 15.68
N GLY A 155 -34.72 -5.40 16.81
CA GLY A 155 -34.79 -3.95 17.04
C GLY A 155 -33.57 -3.16 16.52
N ASP A 156 -32.43 -3.83 16.30
CA ASP A 156 -31.15 -3.16 16.01
C ASP A 156 -30.92 -2.87 14.51
N VAL A 157 -31.83 -3.31 13.62
CA VAL A 157 -31.74 -3.07 12.16
C VAL A 157 -31.98 -1.59 11.81
N LEU A 158 -32.63 -0.83 12.70
CA LEU A 158 -32.85 0.61 12.55
C LEU A 158 -31.74 1.47 13.17
N GLY A 159 -30.74 0.86 13.82
CA GLY A 159 -29.63 1.53 14.51
C GLY A 159 -28.32 1.54 13.71
N ALA A 160 -28.38 1.82 12.41
CA ALA A 160 -27.18 2.08 11.61
C ALA A 160 -26.67 3.52 11.84
N GLU A 161 -26.52 3.95 13.09
CA GLU A 161 -25.83 5.20 13.38
C GLU A 161 -24.34 4.99 13.11
N GLY A 162 -23.89 5.52 11.98
CA GLY A 162 -22.48 5.53 11.62
C GLY A 162 -21.66 6.15 12.74
N GLU A 163 -20.65 5.42 13.21
CA GLU A 163 -19.64 5.99 14.12
C GLU A 163 -19.23 7.36 13.58
N THR A 164 -19.48 8.41 14.37
CA THR A 164 -19.06 9.76 14.02
C THR A 164 -17.54 9.75 13.86
N LEU A 165 -17.03 10.53 12.90
CA LEU A 165 -15.59 10.59 12.60
C LEU A 165 -14.75 10.87 13.86
N VAL A 166 -15.30 11.69 14.77
CA VAL A 166 -14.75 12.01 16.08
C VAL A 166 -14.71 10.80 17.03
N GLY A 167 -15.75 9.96 17.04
CA GLY A 167 -15.78 8.71 17.82
C GLY A 167 -14.71 7.72 17.37
N GLY A 168 -14.56 7.54 16.06
CA GLY A 168 -13.53 6.67 15.48
C GLY A 168 -12.10 7.13 15.79
N MET A 169 -11.85 8.44 15.76
CA MET A 169 -10.55 9.02 16.16
C MET A 169 -10.23 8.76 17.62
N LYS A 170 -11.19 8.93 18.54
CA LYS A 170 -11.01 8.66 19.97
C LYS A 170 -10.69 7.19 20.23
N HIS A 171 -11.43 6.27 19.60
CA HIS A 171 -11.18 4.84 19.74
C HIS A 171 -9.78 4.45 19.22
N SER A 172 -9.37 4.99 18.07
CA SER A 172 -8.03 4.78 17.50
C SER A 172 -6.92 5.31 18.42
N ALA A 173 -7.11 6.49 19.02
CA ALA A 173 -6.16 7.06 19.97
C ALA A 173 -5.99 6.20 21.24
N VAL A 174 -7.09 5.61 21.73
CA VAL A 174 -7.06 4.68 22.88
C VAL A 174 -6.30 3.41 22.52
N LEU A 175 -6.54 2.82 21.33
CA LEU A 175 -5.81 1.65 20.86
C LEU A 175 -4.30 1.91 20.76
N ILE A 176 -3.91 3.04 20.17
CA ILE A 176 -2.49 3.44 20.08
C ILE A 176 -1.91 3.59 21.49
N SER A 177 -2.64 4.22 22.42
CA SER A 177 -2.20 4.35 23.82
C SER A 177 -2.00 3.00 24.49
N GLN A 178 -2.89 2.04 24.26
CA GLN A 178 -2.78 0.67 24.80
C GLN A 178 -1.58 -0.08 24.22
N LEU A 179 -1.36 0.01 22.90
CA LEU A 179 -0.21 -0.60 22.22
C LEU A 179 1.12 -0.05 22.76
N LEU A 180 1.19 1.25 23.04
CA LEU A 180 2.39 1.89 23.59
C LEU A 180 2.61 1.60 25.08
N LYS A 181 1.55 1.28 25.84
CA LYS A 181 1.66 0.90 27.25
C LYS A 181 2.18 -0.53 27.44
N ALA A 182 1.83 -1.45 26.54
CA ALA A 182 2.30 -2.83 26.60
C ALA A 182 3.81 -2.91 26.29
N ARG A 183 4.62 -3.33 27.27
CA ARG A 183 6.10 -3.32 27.19
C ARG A 183 6.63 -4.06 25.96
N GLU A 184 6.10 -5.23 25.65
CA GLU A 184 6.56 -6.05 24.52
C GLU A 184 6.13 -5.47 23.16
N GLN A 185 4.91 -4.95 23.05
CA GLN A 185 4.44 -4.31 21.82
C GLN A 185 5.18 -3.00 21.55
N ARG A 186 5.45 -2.20 22.60
CA ARG A 186 6.26 -0.99 22.50
C ARG A 186 7.67 -1.29 22.00
N LYS A 187 8.33 -2.33 22.53
CA LYS A 187 9.66 -2.74 22.04
C LYS A 187 9.62 -3.07 20.56
N LEU A 188 8.62 -3.83 20.11
CA LEU A 188 8.46 -4.19 18.71
C LEU A 188 8.26 -2.97 17.81
N VAL A 189 7.40 -2.03 18.20
CA VAL A 189 7.15 -0.78 17.46
C VAL A 189 8.42 0.06 17.35
N VAL A 190 9.18 0.20 18.44
CA VAL A 190 10.42 0.97 18.43
C VAL A 190 11.46 0.31 17.53
N VAL A 191 11.70 -1.00 17.67
CA VAL A 191 12.71 -1.71 16.88
C VAL A 191 12.38 -1.68 15.39
N LEU A 192 11.15 -2.04 15.01
CA LEU A 192 10.74 -2.04 13.61
C LEU A 192 10.67 -0.61 13.05
N GLY A 193 10.24 0.36 13.85
CA GLY A 193 10.21 1.77 13.48
C GLY A 193 11.60 2.33 13.21
N THR A 194 12.60 2.00 14.05
CA THR A 194 13.99 2.39 13.82
C THR A 194 14.56 1.76 12.56
N VAL A 195 14.34 0.46 12.34
CA VAL A 195 14.80 -0.23 11.12
C VAL A 195 14.21 0.46 9.89
N TRP A 196 12.90 0.71 9.87
CA TRP A 196 12.24 1.38 8.76
C TRP A 196 12.74 2.82 8.54
N PHE A 197 12.95 3.56 9.63
CA PHE A 197 13.47 4.92 9.58
C PHE A 197 14.87 4.97 8.97
N CYS A 198 15.79 4.12 9.42
CA CYS A 198 17.16 4.07 8.90
C CYS A 198 17.20 3.69 7.42
N LEU A 199 16.44 2.65 7.02
CA LEU A 199 16.33 2.25 5.61
C LEU A 199 15.77 3.40 4.75
N SER A 200 14.73 4.09 5.24
CA SER A 200 14.15 5.24 4.54
C SER A 200 15.12 6.41 4.43
N ALA A 201 15.84 6.75 5.50
CA ALA A 201 16.79 7.85 5.52
C ALA A 201 17.93 7.64 4.53
N CYS A 202 18.49 6.42 4.47
CA CYS A 202 19.51 6.05 3.49
C CYS A 202 18.97 6.15 2.05
N TRP A 203 17.79 5.57 1.79
CA TRP A 203 17.18 5.57 0.47
C TRP A 203 16.87 6.97 -0.05
N TYR A 204 16.13 7.78 0.73
CA TYR A 204 15.76 9.13 0.31
C TYR A 204 16.96 10.08 0.25
N GLY A 205 17.93 9.92 1.16
CA GLY A 205 19.18 10.68 1.12
C GLY A 205 19.95 10.43 -0.18
N PHE A 206 20.08 9.16 -0.56
CA PHE A 206 20.69 8.78 -1.83
C PHE A 206 19.93 9.35 -3.04
N MET A 207 18.60 9.21 -3.06
CA MET A 207 17.76 9.69 -4.18
C MET A 207 17.78 11.22 -4.36
N ILE A 208 17.99 11.98 -3.29
CA ILE A 208 18.12 13.45 -3.38
C ILE A 208 19.50 13.84 -3.94
N TRP A 209 20.55 13.14 -3.55
CA TRP A 209 21.92 13.41 -3.97
C TRP A 209 22.21 12.94 -5.41
N LEU A 210 21.65 11.80 -5.80
CA LEU A 210 21.97 11.11 -7.05
C LEU A 210 21.88 11.99 -8.32
N PRO A 211 20.82 12.81 -8.54
CA PRO A 211 20.75 13.67 -9.71
C PRO A 211 21.88 14.71 -9.77
N GLN A 212 22.27 15.28 -8.61
CA GLN A 212 23.34 16.26 -8.52
C GLN A 212 24.70 15.64 -8.87
N PHE A 213 24.90 14.39 -8.48
CA PHE A 213 26.10 13.64 -8.83
C PHE A 213 26.23 13.44 -10.34
N PHE A 214 25.17 12.97 -11.02
CA PHE A 214 25.19 12.80 -12.48
C PHE A 214 25.36 14.11 -13.22
N GLU A 215 24.69 15.18 -12.75
CA GLU A 215 24.84 16.52 -13.32
C GLU A 215 26.28 17.02 -13.21
N ALA A 216 26.94 16.81 -12.07
CA ALA A 216 28.34 17.19 -11.85
C ALA A 216 29.34 16.42 -12.75
N GLN A 217 28.99 15.21 -13.20
CA GLN A 217 29.79 14.41 -14.13
C GLN A 217 29.44 14.70 -15.61
N HIS A 218 28.49 15.61 -15.88
CA HIS A 218 27.91 15.84 -17.21
C HIS A 218 27.29 14.58 -17.85
N ASP A 219 26.89 13.61 -17.02
CA ASP A 219 26.20 12.39 -17.45
C ASP A 219 24.70 12.63 -17.60
N ASN A 220 24.03 11.75 -18.35
CA ASN A 220 22.58 11.83 -18.52
C ASN A 220 21.86 11.42 -17.23
N VAL A 221 21.41 12.43 -16.47
CA VAL A 221 20.68 12.28 -15.19
C VAL A 221 19.49 11.33 -15.30
N TYR A 222 18.75 11.37 -16.41
CA TYR A 222 17.57 10.53 -16.58
C TYR A 222 17.92 9.07 -16.87
N LEU A 223 18.98 8.82 -17.64
CA LEU A 223 19.49 7.47 -17.87
C LEU A 223 20.06 6.89 -16.58
N GLY A 224 20.81 7.70 -15.82
CA GLY A 224 21.33 7.32 -14.50
C GLY A 224 20.21 6.89 -13.55
N ASN A 225 19.14 7.68 -13.46
CA ASN A 225 17.96 7.34 -12.65
C ASN A 225 17.28 6.04 -13.11
N LEU A 226 17.17 5.80 -14.42
CA LEU A 226 16.63 4.55 -14.95
C LEU A 226 17.49 3.33 -14.55
N VAL A 227 18.82 3.45 -14.70
CA VAL A 227 19.75 2.37 -14.32
C VAL A 227 19.66 2.09 -12.82
N THR A 228 19.59 3.12 -11.97
CA THR A 228 19.43 2.91 -10.52
C THR A 228 18.08 2.29 -10.16
N SER A 229 16.99 2.71 -10.80
CA SER A 229 15.66 2.11 -10.58
C SER A 229 15.60 0.65 -11.02
N LEU A 230 16.38 0.22 -12.03
CA LEU A 230 16.47 -1.20 -12.40
C LEU A 230 17.10 -2.05 -11.29
N GLY A 231 17.96 -1.44 -10.46
CA GLY A 231 18.55 -2.07 -9.28
C GLY A 231 17.54 -2.43 -8.20
N ASP A 232 16.34 -1.84 -8.23
CA ASP A 232 15.26 -2.16 -7.30
C ASP A 232 14.80 -3.61 -7.48
N LEU A 233 14.53 -4.02 -8.73
CA LEU A 233 13.84 -5.29 -9.03
C LEU A 233 14.52 -6.55 -8.45
N PRO A 234 15.85 -6.75 -8.59
CA PRO A 234 16.51 -7.94 -8.06
C PRO A 234 16.32 -8.10 -6.55
N GLY A 235 16.33 -7.01 -5.78
CA GLY A 235 16.22 -7.04 -4.32
C GLY A 235 14.92 -7.71 -3.86
N ASN A 236 13.78 -7.34 -4.46
CA ASN A 236 12.49 -7.92 -4.10
C ASN A 236 12.31 -9.36 -4.61
N VAL A 237 12.83 -9.68 -5.81
CA VAL A 237 12.78 -11.05 -6.33
C VAL A 237 13.59 -11.99 -5.44
N ILE A 238 14.79 -11.58 -5.04
CA ILE A 238 15.63 -12.33 -4.10
C ILE A 238 14.90 -12.50 -2.76
N ASN A 239 14.34 -11.42 -2.21
CA ASN A 239 13.61 -11.48 -0.94
C ASN A 239 12.41 -12.44 -1.00
N PHE A 240 11.68 -12.47 -2.11
CA PHE A 240 10.55 -13.39 -2.32
C PHE A 240 10.95 -14.87 -2.18
N PHE A 241 12.11 -15.27 -2.73
CA PHE A 241 12.58 -16.65 -2.64
C PHE A 241 13.25 -16.97 -1.29
N ILE A 242 13.86 -15.96 -0.67
CA ILE A 242 14.65 -16.13 0.55
C ILE A 242 13.78 -16.11 1.82
N ILE A 243 12.67 -15.36 1.83
CA ILE A 243 11.87 -15.13 3.05
C ILE A 243 11.31 -16.42 3.67
N ASP A 244 11.02 -17.42 2.83
CA ASP A 244 10.54 -18.74 3.27
C ASP A 244 11.67 -19.60 3.85
N LYS A 245 12.93 -19.40 3.43
CA LYS A 245 14.09 -20.21 3.85
C LYS A 245 14.81 -19.63 5.06
N LEU A 246 15.07 -18.32 5.07
CA LEU A 246 15.80 -17.66 6.17
C LEU A 246 14.89 -17.28 7.33
N GLY A 247 13.58 -17.20 7.10
CA GLY A 247 12.63 -16.63 8.04
C GLY A 247 12.69 -15.10 8.08
N ARG A 248 11.62 -14.50 8.59
CA ARG A 248 11.37 -13.05 8.48
C ARG A 248 12.36 -12.20 9.26
N LYS A 249 12.81 -12.66 10.44
CA LYS A 249 13.81 -11.96 11.26
C LYS A 249 15.14 -11.85 10.52
N ASN A 250 15.62 -12.94 9.94
CA ASN A 250 16.91 -12.96 9.26
C ASN A 250 16.84 -12.23 7.92
N ALA A 251 15.71 -12.30 7.22
CA ALA A 251 15.46 -11.50 6.02
C ALA A 251 15.58 -9.99 6.33
N LEU A 252 15.00 -9.51 7.44
CA LEU A 252 15.12 -8.11 7.88
C LEU A 252 16.54 -7.68 8.26
N VAL A 253 17.41 -8.62 8.65
CA VAL A 253 18.81 -8.33 8.98
C VAL A 253 19.67 -8.27 7.72
N LEU A 254 19.27 -8.99 6.66
CA LEU A 254 20.00 -9.06 5.40
C LEU A 254 19.66 -7.92 4.43
N SER A 255 18.43 -7.39 4.51
CA SER A 255 17.91 -6.27 3.71
C SER A 255 18.45 -4.92 4.17
#